data_AF-A0A9D7ML63-F1
#
_entry.id   AF-A0A9D7ML63-F1
#
_cell.length_a   1.000
_cell.length_b   1.000
_cell.length_c   1.000
_cell.angle_alpha   90.00
_cell.angle_beta   90.00
_cell.angle_gamma   90.00
#
_symmetry.space_group_name_H-M   'P 1'
#
loop_
_entity.id
_entity.type
_entity.pdbx_description
1 polymer ?
#
loop_
_entity_poly.entity_id
_entity_poly.type
_entity_poly.pdbx_seq_one_letter_code
_entity_poly.pdbx_strand_id
1 'polypeptide(L)'
;MSVPCPYEARGTVMRKAMEHSEGMQRLLVDGVRVSKDGVTVLLAPDKEEALFTITAEADSADQARSTRDTYAELVTQWRDGQ
;
A
#
# COMPACT_ATOMS: atom_id res chain seq x y z
N MET A 1 -6.47 -6.06 -3.15
CA MET A 1 -6.42 -7.12 -2.12
C MET A 1 -6.38 -6.45 -0.77
N SER A 2 -6.66 -7.18 0.31
CA SER A 2 -6.62 -6.62 1.65
C SER A 2 -5.77 -7.51 2.55
N VAL A 3 -5.04 -6.89 3.47
CA VAL A 3 -4.29 -7.59 4.52
C VAL A 3 -4.86 -7.21 5.88
N PRO A 4 -4.93 -8.15 6.85
CA PRO A 4 -5.30 -7.82 8.21
C PRO A 4 -4.38 -6.74 8.77
N CYS A 5 -4.95 -5.68 9.32
CA CYS A 5 -4.22 -4.57 9.91
C CYS A 5 -4.99 -4.05 11.12
N PRO A 6 -4.56 -4.42 12.35
CA PRO A 6 -5.13 -3.88 13.58
C PRO A 6 -5.10 -2.35 13.58
N TYR A 7 -6.09 -1.73 14.23
CA TYR A 7 -6.21 -0.27 14.29
C TYR A 7 -4.93 0.42 14.79
N GLU A 8 -4.27 -0.21 15.76
CA GLU A 8 -3.03 0.24 16.39
C GLU A 8 -1.84 0.24 15.41
N ALA A 9 -1.85 -0.66 14.42
CA ALA A 9 -0.78 -0.77 13.43
C ALA A 9 -0.97 0.19 12.24
N ARG A 10 -2.18 0.71 12.00
CA ARG A 10 -2.49 1.57 10.83
C ARG A 10 -1.59 2.79 10.73
N GLY A 11 -1.36 3.48 11.85
CA GLY A 11 -0.50 4.66 11.88
C GLY A 11 0.94 4.34 11.49
N THR A 12 1.46 3.19 11.97
CA THR A 12 2.80 2.70 11.63
C THR A 12 2.90 2.34 10.15
N VAL A 13 1.94 1.59 9.63
CA VAL A 13 1.88 1.21 8.20
C VAL A 13 1.83 2.45 7.32
N MET A 14 0.96 3.43 7.63
CA MET A 14 0.86 4.68 6.87
C MET A 14 2.16 5.49 6.89
N ARG A 15 2.80 5.62 8.06
CA ARG A 15 4.09 6.30 8.18
C ARG A 15 5.18 5.61 7.36
N LYS A 16 5.27 4.28 7.44
CA LYS A 16 6.22 3.49 6.66
C LYS A 16 5.98 3.57 5.15
N ALA A 17 4.71 3.56 4.72
CA ALA A 17 4.36 3.79 3.33
C ALA A 17 4.77 5.20 2.84
N MET A 18 4.60 6.23 3.68
CA MET A 18 5.04 7.59 3.37
C MET A 18 6.56 7.72 3.30
N GLU A 19 7.30 7.08 4.21
CA GLU A 19 8.76 6.99 4.21
C GLU A 19 9.26 6.26 2.95
N HIS A 20 8.70 5.09 2.66
CA HIS A 20 9.06 4.29 1.49
C HIS A 20 8.85 5.03 0.17
N SER A 21 7.77 5.80 0.07
CA SER A 21 7.41 6.54 -1.15
C SER A 21 8.15 7.88 -1.31
N GLU A 22 9.07 8.22 -0.42
CA GLU A 22 9.85 9.46 -0.52
C GLU A 22 10.67 9.49 -1.81
N GLY A 23 10.64 10.63 -2.52
CA GLY A 23 11.29 10.79 -3.82
C GLY A 23 10.55 10.14 -5.00
N MET A 24 9.46 9.40 -4.77
CA MET A 24 8.61 8.87 -5.83
C MET A 24 7.49 9.85 -6.21
N GLN A 25 6.88 9.65 -7.39
CA GLN A 25 5.63 10.36 -7.73
C GLN A 25 4.49 9.79 -6.87
N ARG A 26 3.99 10.60 -5.92
CA ARG A 26 2.98 10.14 -4.95
C ARG A 26 1.87 11.16 -4.66
N LEU A 27 0.72 10.65 -4.23
CA LEU A 27 -0.42 11.41 -3.70
C LEU A 27 -0.78 10.86 -2.30
N LEU A 28 -0.99 11.73 -1.33
CA LEU A 28 -1.24 11.38 0.08
C LEU A 28 -2.69 11.61 0.54
N VAL A 29 -3.64 11.54 -0.39
CA VAL A 29 -5.07 11.74 -0.12
C VAL A 29 -5.72 10.39 0.15
N ASP A 30 -6.37 10.24 1.31
CA ASP A 30 -7.04 9.01 1.77
C ASP A 30 -6.17 7.74 1.80
N GLY A 31 -4.84 7.89 1.79
CA GLY A 31 -3.89 6.80 1.68
C GLY A 31 -2.56 7.28 1.10
N VAL A 32 -1.75 6.33 0.62
CA VAL A 32 -0.52 6.60 -0.13
C VAL A 32 -0.68 5.98 -1.51
N ARG A 33 -0.83 6.83 -2.53
CA ARG A 33 -0.80 6.42 -3.93
C ARG A 33 0.58 6.69 -4.50
N VAL A 34 1.20 5.70 -5.13
CA VAL A 34 2.52 5.80 -5.77
C VAL A 34 2.39 5.43 -7.24
N SER A 35 3.03 6.19 -8.12
CA SER A 35 3.05 5.90 -9.55
C SER A 35 4.50 5.83 -10.06
N LYS A 36 4.81 4.80 -10.83
CA LYS A 36 6.13 4.59 -11.45
C LYS A 36 6.00 3.72 -12.69
N ASP A 37 6.64 4.12 -13.78
CA ASP A 37 6.79 3.32 -15.02
C ASP A 37 5.46 2.71 -15.53
N GLY A 38 4.39 3.51 -15.56
CA GLY A 38 3.07 3.07 -16.02
C GLY A 38 2.26 2.24 -15.00
N VAL A 39 2.80 2.00 -13.81
CA VAL A 39 2.12 1.30 -12.72
C VAL A 39 1.73 2.26 -11.62
N THR A 40 0.51 2.13 -11.11
CA THR A 40 0.03 2.89 -9.96
C THR A 40 -0.43 1.96 -8.86
N VAL A 41 -0.04 2.23 -7.62
CA VAL A 41 -0.45 1.49 -6.43
C VAL A 41 -1.10 2.42 -5.43
N LEU A 42 -2.21 2.02 -4.84
CA LEU A 42 -2.87 2.68 -3.72
C LEU A 42 -2.79 1.80 -2.47
N LEU A 43 -2.27 2.40 -1.40
CA LEU A 43 -2.18 1.85 -0.06
C LEU A 43 -3.13 2.64 0.84
N ALA A 44 -4.23 2.03 1.30
CA ALA A 44 -5.22 2.75 2.10
C ALA A 44 -5.79 1.88 3.23
N PRO A 45 -5.89 2.40 4.47
CA PRO A 45 -6.59 1.71 5.54
C PRO A 45 -8.08 1.60 5.23
N ASP A 46 -8.68 0.47 5.55
CA ASP A 46 -10.13 0.33 5.47
C ASP A 46 -10.81 1.19 6.55
N LYS A 47 -11.94 1.81 6.19
CA LYS A 47 -12.65 2.76 7.06
C LYS A 47 -13.48 2.07 8.14
N GLU A 48 -13.91 0.83 7.90
CA GLU A 48 -14.87 0.12 8.74
C GLU A 48 -14.28 -1.16 9.35
N GLU A 49 -13.36 -1.82 8.64
CA GLU A 49 -12.80 -3.11 9.03
C GLU A 49 -11.31 -3.00 9.42
N ALA A 50 -10.81 -3.93 10.25
CA ALA A 50 -9.38 -4.02 10.61
C ALA A 50 -8.51 -4.56 9.45
N LEU A 51 -8.60 -3.91 8.29
CA LEU A 51 -7.97 -4.25 7.04
C LEU A 51 -7.18 -3.07 6.49
N PHE A 52 -6.16 -3.38 5.70
CA PHE A 52 -5.43 -2.43 4.88
C PHE A 52 -5.49 -2.88 3.43
N THR A 53 -5.95 -2.00 2.55
CA THR A 53 -6.21 -2.28 1.15
C THR A 53 -5.01 -1.91 0.29
N ILE A 54 -4.69 -2.80 -0.66
CA ILE A 54 -3.65 -2.62 -1.67
C ILE A 54 -4.30 -2.84 -3.04
N THR A 55 -4.33 -1.78 -3.83
CA THR A 55 -4.84 -1.81 -5.20
C THR A 55 -3.72 -1.41 -6.14
N ALA A 56 -3.52 -2.15 -7.23
CA ALA A 56 -2.55 -1.81 -8.25
C ALA A 56 -3.21 -1.80 -9.63
N GLU A 57 -2.81 -0.84 -10.45
CA GLU A 57 -3.25 -0.62 -11.82
C GLU A 57 -2.01 -0.58 -12.72
N ALA A 58 -2.07 -1.30 -13.83
CA ALA A 58 -1.01 -1.41 -14.81
C ALA A 58 -1.60 -1.81 -16.18
N ASP A 59 -0.78 -1.74 -17.23
CA ASP A 59 -1.16 -2.10 -18.59
C ASP A 59 -1.42 -3.60 -18.78
N SER A 60 -0.96 -4.44 -17.85
CA SER A 60 -1.24 -5.88 -17.84
C SER A 60 -1.69 -6.37 -16.46
N ALA A 61 -2.57 -7.38 -16.47
CA ALA A 61 -3.08 -8.00 -15.25
C ALA A 61 -1.96 -8.65 -14.41
N ASP A 62 -0.96 -9.24 -15.07
CA ASP A 62 0.18 -9.87 -14.39
C ASP A 62 1.05 -8.86 -13.68
N GLN A 63 1.33 -7.71 -14.31
CA GLN A 63 2.09 -6.62 -13.68
C GLN A 63 1.32 -5.96 -12.53
N ALA A 64 0.01 -5.76 -12.68
CA ALA A 64 -0.83 -5.25 -11.60
C ALA A 64 -0.84 -6.23 -10.41
N ARG A 65 -0.98 -7.54 -10.68
CA ARG A 65 -0.97 -8.57 -9.64
C ARG A 65 0.38 -8.65 -8.94
N SER A 66 1.49 -8.76 -9.66
CA SER A 66 2.83 -8.87 -9.07
C SER A 66 3.19 -7.64 -8.25
N THR A 67 2.85 -6.45 -8.74
CA THR A 67 3.06 -5.20 -8.00
C THR A 67 2.22 -5.18 -6.73
N ARG A 68 0.93 -5.49 -6.82
CA ARG A 68 0.04 -5.55 -5.66
C ARG A 68 0.58 -6.52 -4.59
N ASP A 69 1.05 -7.68 -5.00
CA ASP A 69 1.55 -8.71 -4.08
C ASP A 69 2.85 -8.24 -3.39
N THR A 70 3.76 -7.60 -4.16
CA THR A 70 4.97 -6.96 -3.60
C THR A 70 4.62 -5.93 -2.53
N TYR A 71 3.64 -5.06 -2.79
CA TYR A 71 3.23 -4.04 -1.82
C TYR A 71 2.47 -4.63 -0.62
N ALA A 72 1.73 -5.73 -0.81
CA ALA A 72 1.08 -6.42 0.30
C ALA A 72 2.10 -7.04 1.27
N GLU A 73 3.23 -7.55 0.75
CA GLU A 73 4.34 -8.01 1.58
C GLU A 73 4.97 -6.86 2.38
N LEU A 74 5.21 -5.71 1.76
CA LEU A 74 5.71 -4.51 2.45
C LEU A 74 4.77 -4.06 3.57
N VAL A 75 3.45 -3.99 3.29
CA VAL A 75 2.46 -3.63 4.31
C VAL A 75 2.46 -4.63 5.47
N THR A 76 2.60 -5.92 5.18
CA THR A 76 2.69 -6.98 6.18
C THR A 76 3.93 -6.80 7.06
N GLN A 77 5.09 -6.54 6.46
CA GLN A 77 6.34 -6.27 7.18
C GLN A 77 6.23 -5.04 8.08
N TRP A 78 5.69 -3.93 7.56
CA TRP A 78 5.52 -2.69 8.33
C TRP A 78 4.55 -2.86 9.50
N ARG A 79 3.48 -3.64 9.30
CA ARG A 79 2.50 -3.97 10.35
C ARG A 79 3.17 -4.78 11.46
N ASP A 80 4.01 -5.74 11.10
CA ASP A 80 4.66 -6.66 12.04
C ASP A 80 5.95 -6.07 12.65
N GLY A 81 6.33 -4.85 12.26
CA GLY A 81 7.47 -4.12 12.79
C GLY A 81 8.83 -4.59 12.27
N GLN A 82 8.85 -5.21 11.09
CA GLN A 82 10.05 -5.71 10.41
C GLN A 82 10.72 -4.64 9.54
#